data_AF-X1PF83-F1
#
_entry.id   AF-X1PF83-F1
#
_cell.length_a   1.000
_cell.length_b   1.000
_cell.length_c   1.000
_cell.angle_alpha   90.00
_cell.angle_beta   90.00
_cell.angle_gamma   90.00
#
_symmetry.space_group_name_H-M   'P 1'
#
loop_
_entity.id
_entity.type
_entity.pdbx_description
1 polymer ?
#
loop_
_entity_poly.entity_id
_entity_poly.type
_entity_poly.pdbx_seq_one_letter_code
_entity_poly.pdbx_strand_id
1 'polypeptide(L)' 'MIEKDDPRGLPYLWLWGEMKKTFPEGTDTWAVKHKNGISITPIGLNLHEKTDQSLNLSYFIQEQVKDILT' A
#
# COMPACT_ATOMS: atom_id res chain seq x y z
N MET A 1 5.58 -6.29 20.69
CA MET A 1 4.29 -6.77 21.23
C MET A 1 4.12 -6.18 22.61
N ILE A 2 2.92 -5.72 22.95
CA ILE A 2 2.63 -5.11 24.25
C ILE A 2 1.59 -5.99 24.93
N GLU A 3 1.92 -6.50 26.11
CA GLU A 3 0.98 -7.27 26.94
C GLU A 3 0.11 -6.33 27.78
N LYS A 4 -1.16 -6.68 27.91
CA LYS A 4 -2.19 -5.97 28.68
C LYS A 4 -3.12 -6.99 29.33
N ASP A 5 -3.76 -6.60 30.42
CA ASP A 5 -4.80 -7.42 31.06
C ASP A 5 -6.19 -6.91 30.69
N ASP A 6 -7.11 -7.83 30.43
CA ASP A 6 -8.53 -7.51 30.29
C ASP A 6 -9.19 -7.28 31.68
N PRO A 7 -10.45 -6.80 31.74
CA PRO A 7 -11.13 -6.56 33.02
C PRO A 7 -11.33 -7.80 33.91
N ARG A 8 -11.11 -9.02 33.38
CA ARG A 8 -11.17 -10.29 34.13
C ARG A 8 -9.79 -10.71 34.64
N GLY A 9 -8.74 -9.94 34.34
CA GLY A 9 -7.35 -10.27 34.66
C GLY A 9 -6.71 -11.28 33.71
N LEU A 10 -7.28 -11.50 32.51
CA LEU A 10 -6.69 -12.38 31.51
C LEU A 10 -5.75 -11.58 30.59
N PRO A 11 -4.51 -12.06 30.36
CA PRO A 11 -3.56 -11.35 29.53
C PRO A 11 -3.93 -11.45 28.04
N TYR A 12 -3.69 -10.38 27.31
CA TYR A 12 -3.80 -10.30 25.86
C TYR A 12 -2.67 -9.45 25.26
N LEU A 13 -2.35 -9.71 24.00
CA LEU A 13 -1.22 -9.09 23.31
C LEU A 13 -1.68 -8.13 22.22
N TRP A 14 -1.17 -6.91 22.27
CA TRP A 14 -1.23 -5.97 21.15
C TRP A 14 -0.06 -6.22 20.20
N LEU A 15 -0.40 -6.54 18.96
CA LEU A 15 0.51 -6.41 17.83
C LEU A 15 0.66 -4.92 17.52
N TRP A 16 1.83 -4.37 17.83
CA TRP A 16 2.18 -2.97 17.62
C TRP A 16 3.58 -2.87 17.02
N GLY A 17 3.83 -1.82 16.24
CA GLY A 17 5.12 -1.48 15.66
C GLY A 17 5.27 0.03 15.48
N GLU A 18 6.48 0.47 15.14
CA GLU A 18 6.72 1.89 14.86
C GLU A 18 6.17 2.27 13.48
N MET A 19 5.54 3.44 13.39
CA MET A 19 5.16 3.98 12.09
C MET A 19 6.41 4.29 11.27
N LYS A 20 6.47 3.73 10.07
CA LYS A 20 7.53 4.04 9.11
C LYS A 20 7.47 5.54 8.76
N LYS A 21 8.60 6.23 8.83
CA LYS A 21 8.69 7.68 8.61
C LYS A 21 9.02 8.05 7.17
N THR A 22 9.68 7.15 6.45
CA THR A 22 10.14 7.36 5.08
C THR A 22 9.49 6.38 4.13
N PHE A 23 9.03 6.88 2.98
CA PHE A 23 8.39 6.07 1.95
C PHE A 23 9.11 6.30 0.61
N PRO A 24 9.42 5.25 -0.16
CA PRO A 24 10.02 5.42 -1.48
C PRO A 24 9.12 6.21 -2.43
N GLU A 25 9.70 7.12 -3.20
CA GLU A 25 8.98 7.81 -4.28
C GLU A 25 8.40 6.80 -5.28
N GLY A 26 7.21 7.09 -5.80
CA GLY A 26 6.46 6.18 -6.67
C GLY A 26 5.60 5.15 -5.94
N THR A 27 5.64 5.08 -4.60
CA THR A 27 4.70 4.27 -3.80
C THR A 27 3.40 5.01 -3.50
N ASP A 28 2.33 4.25 -3.28
CA ASP A 28 1.03 4.75 -2.83
C ASP A 28 1.13 5.61 -1.56
N THR A 29 1.91 5.13 -0.60
CA THR A 29 2.05 5.73 0.72
C THR A 29 2.82 7.05 0.61
N TRP A 30 3.84 7.12 -0.26
CA TRP A 30 4.53 8.37 -0.52
C TRP A 30 3.61 9.40 -1.18
N ALA A 31 2.81 9.01 -2.17
CA ALA A 31 1.86 9.91 -2.81
C ALA A 31 0.88 10.56 -1.80
N VAL A 32 0.35 9.76 -0.88
CA VAL A 32 -0.58 10.26 0.16
C VAL A 32 0.15 11.06 1.24
N LYS A 33 1.24 10.53 1.81
CA LYS A 33 1.88 11.11 3.01
C LYS A 33 2.84 12.26 2.70
N HIS A 34 3.44 12.30 1.52
CA HIS A 34 4.44 13.31 1.16
C HIS A 34 3.93 14.31 0.11
N LYS A 35 3.15 13.86 -0.88
CA LYS A 35 2.60 14.76 -1.92
C LYS A 35 1.22 15.33 -1.60
N ASN A 36 0.55 14.83 -0.55
CA ASN A 36 -0.85 15.17 -0.25
C ASN A 36 -1.77 14.98 -1.47
N GLY A 37 -1.48 13.97 -2.29
CA GLY A 37 -2.19 13.68 -3.53
C GLY A 37 -3.13 12.48 -3.41
N ILE A 38 -3.98 12.31 -4.43
CA ILE A 38 -4.78 11.09 -4.61
C ILE A 38 -3.88 10.02 -5.22
N SER A 39 -3.86 8.82 -4.63
CA SER A 39 -3.16 7.67 -5.20
C SER A 39 -4.15 6.73 -5.90
N ILE A 40 -3.81 6.34 -7.13
CA ILE A 40 -4.55 5.33 -7.90
C ILE A 40 -3.58 4.17 -8.12
N THR A 41 -3.82 3.03 -7.47
CA THR A 41 -2.93 1.85 -7.50
C THR A 41 -3.65 0.67 -8.14
N PRO A 42 -3.39 0.36 -9.42
CA PRO A 42 -3.95 -0.83 -10.04
C PRO A 42 -3.32 -2.09 -9.44
N ILE A 43 -4.16 -2.97 -8.90
CA ILE A 43 -3.76 -4.27 -8.34
C ILE A 43 -4.47 -5.41 -9.07
N GLY A 44 -3.78 -6.52 -9.27
CA GLY A 44 -4.32 -7.74 -9.85
C GLY A 44 -4.38 -8.87 -8.82
N LEU A 45 -5.11 -9.93 -9.15
CA LEU A 45 -5.22 -11.13 -8.31
C LEU A 45 -4.16 -12.20 -8.62
N ASN A 46 -3.36 -12.01 -9.68
CA ASN A 46 -2.27 -12.92 -9.99
C ASN A 46 -1.11 -12.68 -9.01
N LEU A 47 -0.88 -13.65 -8.12
CA LEU A 47 0.19 -13.64 -7.13
C LEU A 47 1.41 -14.49 -7.55
N HIS A 48 1.38 -15.09 -8.74
CA HIS A 48 2.57 -15.72 -9.32
C HIS A 48 3.62 -14.66 -9.68
N GLU A 49 4.86 -15.10 -9.90
CA GLU A 49 5.92 -14.22 -10.39
C GLU A 49 5.48 -13.50 -11.68
N LYS A 50 5.97 -12.27 -11.86
CA LYS A 50 5.59 -11.41 -12.98
C LYS A 50 5.81 -12.13 -14.31
N THR A 51 4.75 -12.19 -15.11
CA THR A 51 4.79 -12.60 -16.50
C THR A 51 4.66 -11.37 -17.41
N ASP A 52 5.09 -11.47 -18.67
CA ASP A 52 5.00 -10.37 -19.65
C ASP A 52 3.59 -9.79 -19.79
N GLN A 53 2.56 -10.62 -19.62
CA GLN A 53 1.15 -10.19 -19.64
C GLN A 53 0.80 -9.22 -18.51
N SER A 54 1.36 -9.42 -17.31
CA SER A 54 1.12 -8.54 -16.17
C SER A 54 1.74 -7.15 -16.36
N LEU A 55 2.86 -7.07 -17.10
CA LEU A 55 3.52 -5.81 -17.43
C LEU A 55 2.68 -4.98 -18.40
N ASN A 56 2.12 -5.62 -19.44
CA ASN A 56 1.31 -4.94 -20.46
C ASN A 56 0.06 -4.28 -19.88
N LEU A 57 -0.63 -4.92 -18.94
CA LEU A 57 -1.81 -4.36 -18.28
C LEU A 57 -1.45 -3.12 -17.44
N SER A 58 -0.32 -3.17 -16.72
CA SER A 58 0.12 -2.05 -15.90
C SER A 58 0.46 -0.81 -16.74
N TYR A 59 1.09 -0.99 -17.90
CA TYR A 59 1.36 0.08 -18.85
C TYR A 59 0.07 0.70 -19.41
N PHE A 60 -0.89 -0.15 -19.84
CA PHE A 60 -2.17 0.33 -20.37
C PHE A 60 -2.90 1.23 -19.36
N ILE A 61 -2.98 0.82 -18.10
CA ILE A 61 -3.67 1.61 -17.06
C ILE A 61 -2.94 2.94 -16.82
N GLN A 62 -1.60 2.95 -16.81
CA GLN A 62 -0.82 4.19 -16.64
C GLN A 62 -1.08 5.21 -17.75
N GLU A 63 -1.16 4.76 -19.00
CA GLU A 63 -1.45 5.65 -20.13
C GLU A 63 -2.87 6.22 -20.02
N GLN A 64 -3.87 5.39 -19.71
CA GLN A 64 -5.25 5.87 -19.55
C GLN A 64 -5.42 6.90 -18.42
N VAL A 65 -4.64 6.78 -17.34
CA VAL A 65 -4.69 7.73 -16.21
C VAL A 65 -4.02 9.06 -16.55
N LYS A 66 -2.94 9.06 -17.36
CA LYS A 66 -2.29 10.30 -17.82
C LYS A 66 -3.22 11.16 -18.68
N ASP A 67 -3.97 10.52 -19.58
CA ASP A 67 -4.88 11.21 -20.49
C ASP A 67 -6.06 11.90 -19.77
N ILE A 68 -6.37 11.50 -18.54
CA ILE A 68 -7.44 12.11 -17.72
C ILE A 68 -6.96 13.36 -16.97
N LEU A 69 -5.65 13.49 -16.76
CA LEU A 69 -5.04 14.55 -15.94
C LEU A 69 -4.32 15.64 -16.75
N THR A 70 -4.36 15.55 -18.09
CA THR A 70 -3.78 16.52 -19.03
C THR A 70 -4.88 17.24 -19.79
#